data_AF-A0A8B6DJ60-F1
#
_entry.id   AF-A0A8B6DJ60-F1
#
_cell.length_a   1.000
_cell.length_b   1.000
_cell.length_c   1.000
_cell.angle_alpha   90.00
_cell.angle_beta   90.00
_cell.angle_gamma   90.00
#
_symmetry.space_group_name_H-M   'P 1'
#
loop_
_entity.id
_entity.type
_entity.pdbx_description
1 polymer ?
#
loop_
_entity_poly.entity_id
_entity_poly.type
_entity_poly.pdbx_seq_one_letter_code
_entity_poly.pdbx_strand_id
1 'polypeptide(L)'
;MLMGFPYTSLNLTKKEWSETAQINKSYNERRKRSIKDILQDDDIVIRPEDKGSGKVVIKKEEYFKKLEEDITNNDIYCETEQNTTHQITKKVKSLVNKMKKEGLISGEMKTYLISKHPHPAKLKGNLKIHKQNKPYRTIVNGIGTATEKIAEIAEKELDYYVINSPSYIRDTTDFLDKLSKVKQPIQKTAYCFVSM
;
A
#
# COMPACT_ATOMS: atom_id res chain seq x y z
N MET A 1 -17.55 2.59 -4.10
CA MET A 1 -16.79 2.76 -5.36
C MET A 1 -16.59 1.37 -5.91
N LEU A 2 -17.51 0.81 -6.70
CA LEU A 2 -17.37 -0.59 -7.13
C LEU A 2 -18.06 -0.98 -8.45
N MET A 3 -18.38 -0.04 -9.35
CA MET A 3 -18.72 -0.40 -10.73
C MET A 3 -17.50 -0.23 -11.64
N GLY A 4 -16.99 -1.37 -12.13
CA GLY A 4 -15.95 -1.46 -13.15
C GLY A 4 -14.56 -1.08 -12.65
N PHE A 5 -13.87 -1.99 -11.97
CA PHE A 5 -12.42 -1.87 -11.75
C PHE A 5 -11.67 -2.25 -13.05
N PRO A 6 -10.99 -1.32 -13.74
CA PRO A 6 -10.04 -1.73 -14.75
C PRO A 6 -8.86 -2.42 -14.05
N TYR A 7 -8.72 -3.72 -14.32
CA TYR A 7 -7.72 -4.71 -13.82
C TYR A 7 -6.22 -4.34 -14.01
N THR A 8 -5.92 -3.08 -14.29
CA THR A 8 -4.60 -2.50 -14.58
C THR A 8 -3.52 -2.71 -13.52
N SER A 9 -3.85 -3.24 -12.33
CA SER A 9 -2.89 -3.44 -11.25
C SER A 9 -2.22 -4.81 -11.21
N LEU A 10 -2.71 -5.78 -12.00
CA LEU A 10 -2.08 -7.09 -12.21
C LEU A 10 -0.74 -6.98 -12.95
N ASN A 11 -0.63 -6.01 -13.85
CA ASN A 11 0.55 -5.84 -14.70
C ASN A 11 1.78 -5.36 -13.93
N LEU A 12 1.59 -4.67 -12.79
CA LEU A 12 2.70 -4.10 -12.02
C LEU A 12 3.53 -5.19 -11.32
N THR A 13 2.88 -6.20 -10.71
CA THR A 13 3.63 -7.27 -10.01
C THR A 13 4.28 -8.27 -10.96
N LYS A 14 3.67 -8.57 -12.11
CA LYS A 14 4.31 -9.35 -13.18
C LYS A 14 5.52 -8.61 -13.77
N LYS A 15 5.41 -7.29 -13.97
CA LYS A 15 6.52 -6.45 -14.47
C LYS A 15 7.70 -6.42 -13.50
N GLU A 16 7.45 -6.15 -12.22
CA GLU A 16 8.49 -6.17 -11.17
C GLU A 16 9.17 -7.55 -11.06
N TRP A 17 8.40 -8.63 -11.19
CA TRP A 17 8.96 -9.99 -11.25
C TRP A 17 9.83 -10.22 -12.47
N SER A 18 9.36 -9.81 -13.64
CA SER A 18 10.08 -9.95 -14.90
C SER A 18 11.45 -9.26 -14.80
N GLU A 19 11.47 -8.03 -14.29
CA GLU A 19 12.70 -7.28 -14.07
C GLU A 19 13.64 -8.00 -13.07
N THR A 20 13.11 -8.45 -11.93
CA THR A 20 13.91 -9.17 -10.92
C THR A 20 14.46 -10.51 -11.43
N ALA A 21 13.66 -11.24 -12.20
CA ALA A 21 14.03 -12.54 -12.76
C ALA A 21 15.06 -12.42 -13.89
N GLN A 22 14.98 -11.35 -14.69
CA GLN A 22 15.96 -11.03 -15.74
C GLN A 22 17.32 -10.61 -15.15
N ILE A 23 17.32 -9.93 -14.00
CA ILE A 23 18.55 -9.48 -13.32
C ILE A 23 19.36 -10.66 -12.73
N ASN A 24 18.72 -11.76 -12.36
CA ASN A 24 19.42 -12.88 -11.72
C ASN A 24 20.12 -13.80 -12.74
N LYS A 25 21.39 -13.46 -13.03
CA LYS A 25 22.28 -14.17 -13.96
C LYS A 25 22.58 -15.63 -13.58
N SER A 26 22.25 -16.06 -12.37
CA SER A 26 22.53 -17.43 -11.87
C SER A 26 21.53 -18.50 -12.33
N TYR A 27 20.40 -18.11 -12.92
CA TYR A 27 19.37 -19.06 -13.33
C TYR A 27 19.76 -19.80 -14.62
N ASN A 28 19.58 -21.13 -14.62
CA ASN A 28 19.73 -21.94 -15.82
C ASN A 28 18.57 -21.68 -16.83
N GLU A 29 18.78 -22.04 -18.09
CA GLU A 29 17.83 -21.76 -19.17
C GLU A 29 16.44 -22.38 -18.95
N ARG A 30 16.38 -23.56 -18.32
CA ARG A 30 15.13 -24.23 -17.99
C ARG A 30 14.30 -23.39 -17.00
N ARG A 31 14.94 -22.86 -15.96
CA ARG A 31 14.30 -22.01 -14.94
C ARG A 31 13.87 -20.67 -15.51
N LYS A 32 14.67 -20.07 -16.40
CA LYS A 32 14.26 -18.84 -17.12
C LYS A 32 13.00 -19.06 -17.96
N ARG A 33 12.92 -20.20 -18.67
CA ARG A 33 11.75 -20.55 -19.47
C ARG A 33 10.51 -20.73 -18.60
N SER A 34 10.59 -21.51 -17.52
CA SER A 34 9.46 -21.69 -16.60
C SER A 34 8.96 -20.40 -15.96
N ILE A 35 9.87 -19.47 -15.60
CA ILE A 35 9.46 -18.15 -15.10
C ILE A 35 8.74 -17.35 -16.19
N LYS A 36 9.23 -17.38 -17.43
CA LYS A 36 8.58 -16.72 -18.56
C LYS A 36 7.18 -17.28 -18.80
N ASP A 37 7.03 -18.60 -18.76
CA ASP A 37 5.74 -19.28 -18.94
C ASP A 37 4.74 -18.83 -17.85
N ILE A 38 5.17 -18.80 -16.59
CA ILE A 38 4.36 -18.30 -15.45
C ILE A 38 3.99 -16.82 -15.64
N LEU A 39 4.90 -15.98 -16.14
CA LEU A 39 4.61 -14.56 -16.35
C LEU A 39 3.63 -14.32 -17.50
N GLN A 40 3.62 -15.20 -18.50
CA GLN A 40 2.72 -15.15 -19.65
C GLN A 40 1.34 -15.74 -19.38
N ASP A 41 1.18 -16.53 -18.31
CA ASP A 41 -0.10 -17.11 -17.92
C ASP A 41 -1.04 -16.06 -17.32
N ASP A 42 -2.14 -15.76 -18.03
CA ASP A 42 -3.14 -14.74 -17.65
C ASP A 42 -4.21 -15.23 -16.67
N ASP A 43 -4.20 -16.53 -16.34
CA ASP A 43 -5.10 -17.17 -15.38
C ASP A 43 -4.52 -17.18 -13.96
N ILE A 44 -3.31 -16.64 -13.79
CA ILE A 44 -2.66 -16.52 -12.48
C ILE A 44 -2.38 -15.08 -12.08
N VAL A 45 -2.36 -14.90 -10.76
CA VAL A 45 -2.04 -13.66 -10.07
C VAL A 45 -0.83 -13.91 -9.18
N ILE A 46 0.17 -13.04 -9.29
CA ILE A 46 1.35 -13.05 -8.43
C ILE A 46 1.25 -11.87 -7.46
N ARG A 47 1.26 -12.16 -6.15
CA ARG A 47 1.24 -11.15 -5.08
C ARG A 47 2.35 -11.43 -4.05
N PRO A 48 2.87 -10.39 -3.39
CA PRO A 48 3.67 -10.59 -2.18
C PRO A 48 2.79 -11.20 -1.07
N GLU A 49 3.41 -11.97 -0.20
CA GLU A 49 2.77 -12.37 1.05
C GLU A 49 2.65 -11.19 2.03
N ASP A 50 1.75 -11.29 3.01
CA ASP A 50 1.51 -10.20 3.97
C ASP A 50 2.68 -9.98 4.96
N LYS A 51 3.35 -11.06 5.36
CA LYS A 51 4.46 -11.04 6.32
C LYS A 51 5.60 -11.89 5.81
N GLY A 52 6.64 -11.23 5.34
CA GLY A 52 7.86 -11.83 4.80
C GLY A 52 8.12 -11.39 3.36
N SER A 53 9.18 -11.94 2.77
CA SER A 53 9.63 -11.62 1.41
C SER A 53 9.11 -12.62 0.36
N GLY A 54 8.29 -13.58 0.78
CA GLY A 54 7.70 -14.60 -0.07
C GLY A 54 6.69 -14.02 -1.05
N LYS A 55 6.44 -14.80 -2.11
CA LYS A 55 5.51 -14.42 -3.18
C LYS A 55 4.62 -15.60 -3.49
N VAL A 56 3.34 -15.31 -3.69
CA VAL A 56 2.29 -16.31 -3.82
C VAL A 56 1.76 -16.26 -5.25
N VAL A 57 1.68 -17.44 -5.87
CA VAL A 57 1.01 -17.65 -7.16
C VAL A 57 -0.37 -18.19 -6.87
N ILE A 58 -1.40 -17.52 -7.38
CA ILE A 58 -2.80 -17.79 -7.06
C ILE A 58 -3.60 -17.84 -8.37
N LYS A 59 -4.57 -18.75 -8.47
CA LYS A 59 -5.53 -18.72 -9.57
C LYS A 59 -6.32 -17.42 -9.52
N LYS A 60 -6.44 -16.76 -10.66
CA LYS A 60 -7.08 -15.45 -10.80
C LYS A 60 -8.53 -15.45 -10.32
N GLU A 61 -9.28 -16.48 -10.69
CA GLU A 61 -10.66 -16.67 -10.26
C GLU A 61 -10.78 -16.76 -8.73
N GLU A 62 -9.94 -17.58 -8.09
CA GLU A 62 -9.94 -17.73 -6.63
C GLU A 62 -9.56 -16.43 -5.92
N TYR A 63 -8.58 -15.71 -6.46
CA TYR A 63 -8.13 -14.42 -5.93
C TYR A 63 -9.26 -13.39 -5.95
N PHE A 64 -9.95 -13.25 -7.08
CA PHE A 64 -11.06 -12.28 -7.18
C PHE A 64 -12.27 -12.70 -6.37
N LYS A 65 -12.62 -13.99 -6.36
CA LYS A 65 -13.72 -14.50 -5.55
C LYS A 65 -13.55 -14.16 -4.06
N LYS A 66 -12.37 -14.42 -3.49
CA LYS A 66 -12.10 -14.13 -2.08
C LYS A 66 -12.07 -12.63 -1.79
N LEU A 67 -11.57 -11.81 -2.71
CA LEU A 67 -11.65 -10.35 -2.56
C LEU A 67 -13.08 -9.83 -2.62
N GLU A 68 -13.93 -10.41 -3.47
CA GLU A 68 -15.35 -10.10 -3.56
C GLU A 68 -16.08 -10.47 -2.26
N GLU A 69 -15.86 -11.67 -1.74
CA GLU A 69 -16.37 -12.11 -0.43
C GLU A 69 -15.99 -11.12 0.70
N ASP A 70 -14.75 -10.61 0.70
CA ASP A 70 -14.27 -9.63 1.68
C ASP A 70 -14.97 -8.26 1.56
N ILE A 71 -15.27 -7.78 0.34
CA ILE A 71 -15.90 -6.46 0.13
C ILE A 71 -17.43 -6.46 0.19
N THR A 72 -18.06 -7.62 -0.02
CA THR A 72 -19.52 -7.77 0.13
C THR A 72 -19.93 -7.83 1.60
N ASN A 73 -18.97 -7.85 2.53
CA ASN A 73 -19.24 -7.69 3.94
C ASN A 73 -19.77 -6.27 4.26
N ASN A 74 -21.09 -6.17 4.40
CA ASN A 74 -21.82 -4.92 4.66
C ASN A 74 -21.54 -4.29 6.04
N ASP A 75 -20.90 -5.02 6.97
CA ASP A 75 -20.48 -4.44 8.25
C ASP A 75 -19.27 -3.50 8.08
N ILE A 76 -18.49 -3.69 7.01
CA ILE A 76 -17.21 -3.00 6.78
C ILE A 76 -17.29 -2.06 5.57
N TYR A 77 -17.95 -2.51 4.51
CA TYR A 77 -18.03 -1.78 3.25
C TYR A 77 -19.48 -1.50 2.87
N CYS A 78 -19.70 -0.41 2.15
CA CYS A 78 -21.01 -0.07 1.62
C CYS A 78 -20.89 0.17 0.11
N GLU A 79 -21.81 -0.42 -0.64
CA GLU A 79 -21.88 -0.22 -2.08
C GLU A 79 -22.23 1.25 -2.39
N THR A 80 -21.74 1.76 -3.51
CA THR A 80 -22.06 3.11 -3.96
C THR A 80 -22.71 3.05 -5.33
N GLU A 81 -23.87 3.69 -5.47
CA GLU A 81 -24.66 3.69 -6.71
C GLU A 81 -23.90 4.26 -7.93
N GLN A 82 -22.96 5.18 -7.70
CA GLN A 82 -22.23 5.85 -8.78
C GLN A 82 -20.75 6.09 -8.45
N ASN A 83 -19.96 6.33 -9.50
CA ASN A 83 -18.55 6.70 -9.35
C ASN A 83 -18.41 8.11 -8.73
N THR A 84 -17.92 8.15 -7.49
CA THR A 84 -17.76 9.38 -6.71
C THR A 84 -16.49 10.17 -7.03
N THR A 85 -15.64 9.71 -7.95
CA THR A 85 -14.33 10.33 -8.25
C THR A 85 -14.47 11.80 -8.65
N HIS A 86 -15.47 12.14 -9.48
CA HIS A 86 -15.71 13.53 -9.88
C HIS A 86 -16.11 14.41 -8.69
N GLN A 87 -16.97 13.89 -7.81
CA GLN A 87 -17.43 14.60 -6.62
C GLN A 87 -16.27 14.86 -5.65
N ILE A 88 -15.43 13.85 -5.41
CA ILE A 88 -14.22 13.96 -4.57
C ILE A 88 -13.24 14.95 -5.20
N THR A 89 -13.01 14.88 -6.51
CA THR A 89 -12.14 15.82 -7.23
C THR A 89 -12.62 17.26 -7.11
N LYS A 90 -13.94 17.49 -7.17
CA LYS A 90 -14.52 18.83 -6.97
C LYS A 90 -14.26 19.35 -5.56
N LYS A 91 -14.43 18.50 -4.54
CA LYS A 91 -14.11 18.84 -3.14
C LYS A 91 -12.63 19.18 -2.96
N VAL A 92 -11.74 18.35 -3.51
CA VAL A 92 -10.29 18.57 -3.53
C VAL A 92 -9.95 19.91 -4.18
N LYS A 93 -10.47 20.19 -5.39
CA LYS A 93 -10.24 21.46 -6.09
C LYS A 93 -10.73 22.66 -5.27
N SER A 94 -11.90 22.55 -4.64
CA SER A 94 -12.45 23.61 -3.79
C SER A 94 -11.52 23.90 -2.60
N LEU A 95 -11.03 22.86 -1.91
CA LEU A 95 -10.09 22.99 -0.80
C LEU A 95 -8.78 23.64 -1.24
N VAL A 96 -8.16 23.15 -2.31
CA VAL A 96 -6.88 23.69 -2.83
C VAL A 96 -7.04 25.15 -3.28
N ASN A 97 -8.16 25.50 -3.92
CA ASN A 97 -8.45 26.88 -4.31
C ASN A 97 -8.61 27.80 -3.08
N LYS A 98 -9.26 27.30 -2.02
CA LYS A 98 -9.36 28.03 -0.75
C LYS A 98 -7.98 28.28 -0.13
N MET A 99 -7.15 27.24 -0.01
CA MET A 99 -5.78 27.36 0.49
C MET A 99 -4.95 28.35 -0.33
N LYS A 100 -5.12 28.36 -1.65
CA LYS A 100 -4.42 29.33 -2.51
C LYS A 100 -4.90 30.76 -2.28
N LYS A 101 -6.21 30.96 -2.13
CA LYS A 101 -6.81 32.27 -1.86
C LYS A 101 -6.36 32.83 -0.51
N GLU A 102 -6.19 31.97 0.48
CA GLU A 102 -5.69 32.31 1.82
C GLU A 102 -4.16 32.51 1.86
N GLY A 103 -3.46 32.35 0.74
CA GLY A 103 -2.01 32.52 0.67
C GLY A 103 -1.20 31.39 1.28
N LEU A 104 -1.84 30.28 1.68
CA LEU A 104 -1.17 29.13 2.33
C LEU A 104 -0.28 28.34 1.36
N ILE A 105 -0.55 28.40 0.06
CA ILE A 105 0.18 27.63 -0.95
C ILE A 105 0.56 28.47 -2.18
N SER A 106 1.64 28.08 -2.85
CA SER A 106 2.07 28.67 -4.12
C SER A 106 1.17 28.24 -5.28
N GLY A 107 1.29 28.94 -6.43
CA GLY A 107 0.54 28.55 -7.65
C GLY A 107 0.99 27.19 -8.20
N GLU A 108 2.29 26.89 -8.08
CA GLU A 108 2.89 25.61 -8.42
C GLU A 108 2.33 24.50 -7.54
N MET A 109 2.28 24.72 -6.22
CA MET A 109 1.72 23.76 -5.26
C MET A 109 0.23 23.48 -5.55
N LYS A 110 -0.56 24.51 -5.88
CA LYS A 110 -1.95 24.32 -6.33
C LYS A 110 -2.03 23.39 -7.56
N THR A 111 -1.12 23.57 -8.52
CA THR A 111 -1.10 22.77 -9.76
C THR A 111 -0.69 21.33 -9.47
N TYR A 112 0.25 21.13 -8.54
CA TYR A 112 0.67 19.82 -8.07
C TYR A 112 -0.42 19.07 -7.31
N LEU A 113 -1.12 19.76 -6.40
CA LEU A 113 -2.17 19.17 -5.56
C LEU A 113 -3.43 18.74 -6.34
N ILE A 114 -3.70 19.36 -7.49
CA ILE A 114 -4.86 19.02 -8.31
C ILE A 114 -4.46 17.94 -9.33
N SER A 115 -4.87 16.71 -9.06
CA SER A 115 -4.68 15.60 -10.01
C SER A 115 -5.38 15.87 -11.34
N LYS A 116 -4.66 15.67 -12.47
CA LYS A 116 -5.17 15.90 -13.84
C LYS A 116 -6.17 14.83 -14.27
N HIS A 117 -5.87 13.57 -13.97
CA HIS A 117 -6.66 12.41 -14.38
C HIS A 117 -6.88 11.46 -13.19
N PRO A 118 -7.63 11.89 -12.16
CA PRO A 118 -7.87 11.06 -10.99
C PRO A 118 -8.74 9.86 -11.35
N HIS A 119 -8.42 8.71 -10.77
CA HIS A 119 -9.23 7.51 -10.91
C HIS A 119 -9.67 6.96 -9.54
N PRO A 120 -10.70 6.09 -9.51
CA PRO A 120 -11.03 5.29 -8.35
C PRO A 120 -9.83 4.60 -7.70
N ALA A 121 -9.79 4.54 -6.37
CA ALA A 121 -8.81 3.74 -5.64
C ALA A 121 -8.93 2.28 -6.07
N LYS A 122 -7.80 1.56 -6.14
CA LYS A 122 -7.76 0.16 -6.61
C LYS A 122 -7.65 -0.80 -5.43
N LEU A 123 -8.48 -1.83 -5.36
CA LEU A 123 -8.40 -2.85 -4.33
C LEU A 123 -7.36 -3.91 -4.68
N LYS A 124 -6.60 -4.38 -3.69
CA LYS A 124 -5.67 -5.50 -3.80
C LYS A 124 -5.70 -6.35 -2.53
N GLY A 125 -5.35 -7.62 -2.64
CA GLY A 125 -5.17 -8.53 -1.52
C GLY A 125 -3.73 -9.04 -1.43
N ASN A 126 -3.19 -9.14 -0.21
CA ASN A 126 -1.99 -9.93 0.09
C ASN A 126 -2.37 -11.11 0.97
N LEU A 127 -1.84 -12.31 0.70
CA LEU A 127 -2.23 -13.50 1.44
C LEU A 127 -1.50 -13.56 2.79
N LYS A 128 -2.23 -13.72 3.90
CA LYS A 128 -1.65 -13.92 5.24
C LYS A 128 -1.31 -15.39 5.45
N ILE A 129 -0.28 -15.89 4.79
CA ILE A 129 0.08 -17.32 4.80
C ILE A 129 0.38 -17.89 6.20
N HIS A 130 0.77 -17.03 7.14
CA HIS A 130 1.10 -17.35 8.53
C HIS A 130 -0.13 -17.51 9.44
N LYS A 131 -1.35 -17.35 8.90
CA LYS A 131 -2.61 -17.50 9.63
C LYS A 131 -3.38 -18.71 9.11
N GLN A 132 -4.15 -19.34 10.00
CA GLN A 132 -5.10 -20.40 9.62
C GLN A 132 -6.08 -19.87 8.58
N ASN A 133 -6.45 -20.71 7.62
CA ASN A 133 -7.30 -20.38 6.45
C ASN A 133 -6.71 -19.34 5.48
N LYS A 134 -5.51 -18.81 5.77
CA LYS A 134 -4.76 -17.87 4.90
C LYS A 134 -5.65 -16.72 4.39
N PRO A 135 -6.28 -15.93 5.27
CA PRO A 135 -7.11 -14.80 4.84
C PRO A 135 -6.30 -13.76 4.06
N TYR A 136 -6.96 -12.96 3.25
CA TYR A 136 -6.32 -11.82 2.61
C TYR A 136 -6.19 -10.64 3.57
N ARG A 137 -5.16 -9.82 3.36
CA ARG A 137 -5.14 -8.44 3.77
C ARG A 137 -5.57 -7.60 2.58
N THR A 138 -6.80 -7.11 2.67
CA THR A 138 -7.34 -6.18 1.68
C THR A 138 -6.69 -4.81 1.86
N ILE A 139 -6.20 -4.25 0.76
CA ILE A 139 -5.45 -3.00 0.67
C ILE A 139 -6.12 -2.12 -0.37
N VAL A 140 -6.50 -0.91 0.03
CA VAL A 140 -6.98 0.13 -0.89
C VAL A 140 -5.79 0.94 -1.36
N ASN A 141 -5.44 0.82 -2.64
CA ASN A 141 -4.37 1.58 -3.26
C ASN A 141 -4.86 2.98 -3.65
N GLY A 142 -4.40 3.99 -2.92
CA GLY A 142 -4.71 5.40 -3.12
C GLY A 142 -3.89 6.09 -4.21
N ILE A 143 -2.90 5.43 -4.82
CA ILE A 143 -2.10 6.02 -5.90
C ILE A 143 -2.97 6.32 -7.11
N GLY A 144 -2.84 7.51 -7.68
CA GLY A 144 -3.60 8.04 -8.81
C GLY A 144 -5.00 8.53 -8.44
N THR A 145 -5.37 8.53 -7.14
CA THR A 145 -6.66 9.05 -6.68
C THR A 145 -6.65 10.58 -6.56
N ALA A 146 -7.84 11.18 -6.48
CA ALA A 146 -7.98 12.62 -6.30
C ALA A 146 -7.35 13.14 -4.99
N THR A 147 -7.19 12.29 -3.98
CA THR A 147 -6.70 12.66 -2.65
C THR A 147 -5.23 12.34 -2.42
N GLU A 148 -4.56 11.63 -3.34
CA GLU A 148 -3.16 11.18 -3.17
C GLU A 148 -2.22 12.34 -2.78
N LYS A 149 -2.23 13.42 -3.57
CA LYS A 149 -1.30 14.54 -3.37
C LYS A 149 -1.59 15.37 -2.14
N ILE A 150 -2.85 15.44 -1.73
CA ILE A 150 -3.21 16.08 -0.46
C ILE A 150 -2.72 15.24 0.71
N ALA A 151 -2.89 13.91 0.66
CA ALA A 151 -2.40 13.02 1.69
C ALA A 151 -0.87 13.08 1.82
N GLU A 152 -0.16 13.13 0.69
CA GLU A 152 1.31 13.27 0.66
C GLU A 152 1.79 14.57 1.35
N ILE A 153 1.12 15.69 1.09
CA ILE A 153 1.46 16.96 1.76
C ILE A 153 1.08 16.92 3.24
N ALA A 154 -0.09 16.36 3.58
CA ALA A 154 -0.51 16.25 4.98
C ALA A 154 0.48 15.41 5.80
N GLU A 155 0.97 14.30 5.25
CA GLU A 155 2.01 13.47 5.87
C GLU A 155 3.31 14.27 6.11
N LYS A 156 3.80 14.97 5.07
CA LYS A 156 5.01 15.82 5.18
C LYS A 156 4.89 16.91 6.24
N GLU A 157 3.72 17.54 6.37
CA GLU A 157 3.48 18.55 7.42
C GLU A 157 3.44 17.91 8.82
N LEU A 158 2.93 16.69 8.93
CA LEU A 158 2.87 15.96 10.20
C LEU A 158 4.22 15.39 10.64
N ASP A 159 5.10 15.02 9.70
CA ASP A 159 6.41 14.43 9.97
C ASP A 159 7.24 15.28 10.95
N TYR A 160 7.22 16.60 10.80
CA TYR A 160 7.91 17.52 11.71
C TYR A 160 7.44 17.34 13.16
N TYR A 161 6.13 17.22 13.39
CA TYR A 161 5.58 17.08 14.73
C TYR A 161 5.82 15.68 15.29
N VAL A 162 5.75 14.65 14.44
CA VAL A 162 5.99 13.25 14.84
C VAL A 162 7.44 13.08 15.30
N ILE A 163 8.41 13.60 14.54
CA ILE A 163 9.84 13.44 14.84
C ILE A 163 10.24 14.20 16.11
N ASN A 164 9.63 15.35 16.37
CA ASN A 164 9.92 16.17 17.55
C ASN A 164 9.16 15.72 18.81
N SER A 165 8.30 14.69 18.71
CA SER A 165 7.58 14.17 19.87
C SER A 165 8.54 13.50 20.87
N PRO A 166 8.35 13.68 22.20
CA PRO A 166 9.12 12.97 23.22
C PRO A 166 9.03 11.43 23.11
N SER A 167 7.94 10.92 22.53
CA SER A 167 7.70 9.49 22.33
C SER A 167 8.24 8.96 20.99
N TYR A 168 8.86 9.80 20.16
CA TYR A 168 9.37 9.38 18.86
C TYR A 168 10.45 8.32 19.03
N ILE A 169 10.37 7.24 18.26
CA ILE A 169 11.39 6.18 18.17
C ILE A 169 11.59 5.94 16.68
N ARG A 170 12.81 6.15 16.19
CA ARG A 170 13.13 6.04 14.76
C ARG A 170 13.25 4.59 14.30
N ASP A 171 14.04 3.81 15.02
CA ASP A 171 14.40 2.44 14.67
C ASP A 171 14.82 1.65 15.92
N THR A 172 15.21 0.39 15.72
CA THR A 172 15.61 -0.50 16.83
C THR A 172 16.85 0.03 17.56
N THR A 173 17.77 0.68 16.86
CA THR A 173 18.99 1.25 17.47
C THR A 173 18.65 2.46 18.32
N ASP A 174 17.87 3.40 17.79
CA ASP A 174 17.38 4.58 18.51
C ASP A 174 16.54 4.18 19.73
N PHE A 175 15.74 3.11 19.62
CA PHE A 175 15.02 2.55 20.75
C PHE A 175 15.96 2.07 21.85
N LEU A 176 16.96 1.23 21.53
CA LEU A 176 17.91 0.70 22.50
C LEU A 176 18.72 1.82 23.16
N ASP A 177 19.13 2.83 22.38
CA ASP A 177 19.85 4.01 22.88
C ASP A 177 19.01 4.81 23.87
N LYS A 178 17.74 5.07 23.56
CA LYS A 178 16.81 5.76 24.47
C LYS A 178 16.52 4.93 25.71
N LEU A 179 16.29 3.63 25.54
CA LEU A 179 16.00 2.70 26.62
C LEU A 179 17.15 2.57 27.62
N SER A 180 18.41 2.66 27.16
CA SER A 180 19.60 2.65 28.03
C SER A 180 19.68 3.86 28.97
N LYS A 181 19.05 4.98 28.60
CA LYS A 181 19.06 6.24 29.36
C LYS A 181 17.94 6.31 30.40
N VAL A 182 16.94 5.43 30.30
CA VAL A 182 15.83 5.37 31.27
C VAL A 182 16.22 4.44 32.42
N LYS A 183 16.00 4.88 33.67
CA LYS A 183 16.12 3.98 34.83
C LYS A 183 15.11 2.85 34.68
N GLN A 184 15.61 1.66 34.36
CA GLN A 184 14.74 0.51 34.19
C GLN A 184 14.22 0.03 35.55
N PRO A 185 12.91 -0.24 35.69
CA PRO A 185 12.36 -0.84 36.89
C PRO A 185 12.73 -2.33 37.04
N ILE A 186 13.46 -2.88 36.07
CA ILE A 186 13.76 -4.29 35.93
C ILE A 186 15.23 -4.54 36.33
N GLN A 187 15.48 -5.64 37.04
CA GLN A 187 16.81 -6.03 37.48
C GLN A 187 17.75 -6.26 36.28
N LYS A 188 19.06 -5.99 36.45
CA LYS A 188 20.10 -6.15 35.41
C LYS A 188 20.18 -7.55 34.78
N THR A 189 19.53 -8.55 35.39
CA THR A 189 19.48 -9.95 34.96
C THR A 189 18.32 -10.28 34.01
N ALA A 190 17.44 -9.32 33.69
CA ALA A 190 16.32 -9.57 32.80
C ALA A 190 16.74 -9.51 31.32
N TYR A 191 16.31 -10.51 30.56
CA TYR A 191 16.52 -10.58 29.12
C TYR A 191 15.28 -10.07 28.39
N CYS A 192 15.45 -9.08 27.52
CA CYS A 192 14.39 -8.63 26.62
C CYS A 192 14.55 -9.33 25.27
N PHE A 193 13.65 -10.27 24.97
CA PHE A 193 13.61 -10.91 23.66
C PHE A 193 12.84 -10.00 22.69
N VAL A 194 13.55 -9.38 21.75
CA VAL A 194 12.95 -8.70 20.61
C VAL A 194 12.88 -9.72 19.48
N SER A 195 11.69 -10.25 19.16
CA SER A 195 11.54 -11.13 17.99
C SER A 195 11.56 -10.28 16.72
N MET A 196 12.53 -10.51 15.84
CA MET A 196 12.51 -10.01 14.46
C MET A 196 11.49 -10.77 13.61
#